data_AF-A0A9P6SSI1-F1
#
_entry.id   AF-A0A9P6SSI1-F1
#
_cell.length_a   1.000
_cell.length_b   1.000
_cell.length_c   1.000
_cell.angle_alpha   90.00
_cell.angle_beta   90.00
_cell.angle_gamma   90.00
#
_symmetry.space_group_name_H-M   'P 1'
#
loop_
_entity.id
_entity.type
_entity.pdbx_description
1 polymer ?
#
loop_
_entity_poly.entity_id
_entity_poly.type
_entity_poly.pdbx_seq_one_letter_code
_entity_poly.pdbx_strand_id
1 'polypeptide(L)'
;MNPSGGLGAQTAMGDAVVLANYINTLSSVDSEDVENALNAYKVERYPVAKAAVESSAGMSNVIKQVSHVFTNLKMIMECQYY
;
A
#
# COMPACT_ATOMS: atom_id res chain seq x y z
N MET A 1 5.44 1.63 3.66
CA MET A 1 4.92 1.02 2.42
C MET A 1 5.96 1.19 1.34
N ASN A 2 6.31 0.13 0.60
CA ASN A 2 7.36 0.18 -0.41
C ASN A 2 6.77 0.53 -1.80
N PRO A 3 7.36 1.49 -2.55
CA PRO A 3 6.86 1.87 -3.88
C PRO A 3 6.76 0.70 -4.87
N SER A 4 7.61 -0.32 -4.73
CA SER A 4 7.60 -1.52 -5.58
C SER A 4 6.28 -2.30 -5.55
N GLY A 5 5.48 -2.15 -4.50
CA GLY A 5 4.14 -2.76 -4.46
C GLY A 5 3.08 -1.97 -5.23
N GLY A 6 3.31 -0.70 -5.58
CA GLY A 6 2.32 0.15 -6.26
C GLY A 6 1.06 0.49 -5.44
N LEU A 7 0.99 0.09 -4.16
CA LEU A 7 -0.25 0.13 -3.37
C LEU A 7 -0.56 1.50 -2.73
N GLY A 8 0.39 2.43 -2.72
CA GLY A 8 0.25 3.70 -1.98
C GLY A 8 -0.94 4.55 -2.43
N ALA A 9 -0.97 4.91 -3.72
CA ALA A 9 -2.03 5.77 -4.26
C ALA A 9 -3.41 5.11 -4.18
N GLN A 10 -3.50 3.81 -4.48
CA GLN A 10 -4.75 3.07 -4.38
C GLN A 10 -5.28 3.01 -2.94
N THR A 11 -4.40 2.76 -1.98
CA THR A 11 -4.79 2.72 -0.55
C THR A 11 -5.29 4.09 -0.11
N ALA A 12 -4.58 5.17 -0.47
CA ALA A 12 -4.97 6.54 -0.14
C ALA A 12 -6.30 6.98 -0.78
N MET A 13 -6.57 6.57 -2.03
CA MET A 13 -7.87 6.82 -2.67
C MET A 13 -9.00 6.08 -1.95
N GLY A 14 -8.76 4.84 -1.53
CA GLY A 14 -9.72 4.09 -0.71
C GLY A 14 -9.97 4.76 0.65
N ASP A 15 -8.91 5.24 1.30
CA ASP A 15 -8.99 5.98 2.57
C ASP A 15 -9.86 7.25 2.40
N ALA A 16 -9.67 7.99 1.31
CA ALA A 16 -10.44 9.19 1.02
C ALA A 16 -11.94 8.90 0.84
N VAL A 17 -12.30 7.82 0.12
CA VAL A 17 -13.70 7.43 -0.07
C VAL A 17 -14.35 7.03 1.25
N VAL A 18 -13.68 6.20 2.06
CA VAL A 18 -14.21 5.73 3.34
C VAL A 18 -14.37 6.90 4.31
N LEU A 19 -13.37 7.78 4.40
CA LEU A 19 -13.46 8.96 5.25
C LEU A 19 -14.56 9.92 4.79
N ALA A 20 -14.74 10.13 3.48
CA ALA A 20 -15.83 10.94 2.95
C ALA A 20 -17.21 10.37 3.33
N ASN A 21 -17.36 9.04 3.32
CA ASN A 21 -18.59 8.40 3.78
C ASN A 21 -18.85 8.68 5.26
N TYR A 22 -17.85 8.52 6.13
CA TYR A 22 -17.98 8.83 7.55
C TYR A 22 -18.36 10.30 7.80
N ILE A 23 -17.69 11.23 7.10
CA ILE A 23 -17.99 12.66 7.19
C ILE A 23 -19.42 12.96 6.74
N ASN A 24 -19.88 12.34 5.65
CA ASN A 24 -21.23 12.56 5.13
C ASN A 24 -22.33 12.01 6.04
N THR A 25 -22.02 11.06 6.91
CA THR A 25 -22.96 10.48 7.87
C THR A 25 -22.97 11.17 9.23
N LEU A 26 -22.11 12.17 9.45
CA LEU A 26 -22.09 12.92 10.71
C LEU A 26 -23.40 13.67 10.92
N SER A 27 -24.04 13.42 12.06
CA SER A 27 -25.26 14.12 12.50
C SER A 27 -24.98 15.53 13.02
N SER A 28 -23.76 15.77 13.51
CA SER A 28 -23.31 17.05 14.04
C SER A 28 -21.83 17.27 13.74
N VAL A 29 -21.37 18.50 13.94
CA VAL A 29 -19.94 18.86 13.89
C VAL A 29 -19.29 18.92 15.28
N ASP A 30 -19.96 18.34 16.28
CA ASP A 30 -19.42 18.28 17.63
C ASP A 30 -18.15 17.42 17.63
N SER A 31 -17.18 17.81 18.45
CA SER A 31 -15.86 17.18 18.47
C SER A 31 -15.93 15.69 18.79
N GLU A 32 -16.87 15.28 19.64
CA GLU A 32 -17.07 13.88 20.01
C GLU A 32 -17.56 13.03 18.82
N ASP A 33 -18.53 13.53 18.06
CA ASP A 33 -19.04 12.84 16.85
C ASP A 33 -17.94 12.72 15.78
N VAL A 34 -17.16 13.78 15.59
CA VAL A 34 -16.02 13.78 14.65
C VAL A 34 -14.94 12.78 15.09
N GLU A 35 -14.59 12.75 16.38
CA GLU A 35 -13.61 11.79 16.91
C GLU A 35 -14.10 10.35 16.78
N ASN A 36 -15.37 10.09 17.06
CA ASN A 36 -15.99 8.78 16.88
C ASN A 36 -15.93 8.31 15.42
N ALA A 37 -16.25 9.20 14.47
CA ALA A 37 -16.15 8.91 13.04
C ALA A 37 -14.70 8.63 12.59
N LEU A 38 -13.73 9.42 13.06
CA LEU A 38 -12.31 9.21 12.75
C LEU A 38 -11.77 7.91 13.36
N ASN A 39 -12.24 7.54 14.56
CA ASN A 39 -11.87 6.28 15.20
C ASN A 39 -12.46 5.09 14.44
N ALA A 40 -13.73 5.17 14.02
CA ALA A 40 -14.37 4.14 13.19
C ALA A 40 -13.63 3.96 11.86
N TYR A 41 -13.31 5.06 11.17
CA TYR A 41 -12.46 5.06 9.97
C TYR A 41 -11.12 4.35 10.20
N LYS A 42 -10.41 4.68 11.30
CA LYS A 42 -9.12 4.04 11.62
C LYS A 42 -9.27 2.55 11.86
N VAL A 43 -10.31 2.12 12.58
CA VAL A 43 -10.58 0.70 12.85
C VAL A 43 -10.81 -0.07 11.54
N GLU A 44 -11.57 0.52 10.61
CA GLU A 44 -11.83 -0.09 9.30
C GLU A 44 -10.57 -0.15 8.42
N ARG A 45 -9.80 0.94 8.36
CA ARG A 45 -8.72 1.11 7.38
C ARG A 45 -7.36 0.60 7.84
N TYR A 46 -7.10 0.51 9.15
CA TYR A 46 -5.85 0.00 9.68
C TYR A 46 -5.44 -1.39 9.16
N PRO A 47 -6.31 -2.42 9.13
CA PRO A 47 -5.93 -3.73 8.60
C PRO A 47 -5.55 -3.68 7.11
N VAL A 48 -6.23 -2.84 6.32
CA VAL A 48 -5.92 -2.66 4.89
C VAL A 48 -4.56 -2.00 4.71
N ALA A 49 -4.29 -0.92 5.45
CA ALA A 49 -3.01 -0.23 5.41
C ALA A 49 -1.86 -1.15 5.85
N LYS A 50 -2.07 -1.95 6.90
CA LYS A 50 -1.09 -2.93 7.37
C LYS A 50 -0.78 -4.00 6.31
N ALA A 51 -1.82 -4.61 5.74
CA ALA A 51 -1.66 -5.62 4.68
C ALA A 51 -0.94 -5.03 3.45
N ALA A 52 -1.25 -3.79 3.07
CA ALA A 52 -0.57 -3.10 1.97
C ALA A 52 0.93 -2.86 2.25
N VAL A 53 1.28 -2.49 3.49
CA VAL A 53 2.69 -2.37 3.91
C VAL A 53 3.41 -3.72 3.81
N GLU A 54 2.83 -4.77 4.38
CA GLU A 54 3.43 -6.12 4.38
C GLU A 54 3.58 -6.67 2.96
N SER A 55 2.53 -6.59 2.14
CA SER A 55 2.54 -7.02 0.75
C SER A 55 3.59 -6.26 -0.08
N SER A 56 3.66 -4.95 0.08
CA SER A 56 4.66 -4.13 -0.63
C SER A 56 6.10 -4.47 -0.25
N ALA A 57 6.36 -4.85 1.00
CA ALA A 57 7.68 -5.31 1.44
C ALA A 57 8.02 -6.67 0.82
N GLY A 58 7.06 -7.60 0.77
CA GLY A 58 7.20 -8.88 0.09
C GLY A 58 7.56 -8.71 -1.40
N MET A 59 6.83 -7.84 -2.11
CA MET A 59 7.09 -7.56 -3.52
C MET A 59 8.51 -7.00 -3.75
N SER A 60 9.00 -6.14 -2.86
CA SER A 60 10.37 -5.63 -2.95
C SER A 60 11.42 -6.75 -2.92
N ASN A 61 11.19 -7.83 -2.18
CA ASN A 61 12.12 -8.95 -2.12
C ASN A 61 12.06 -9.78 -3.41
N VAL A 62 10.86 -9.99 -3.96
CA VAL A 62 10.67 -10.68 -5.24
C VAL A 62 11.38 -9.92 -6.36
N ILE A 63 11.22 -8.60 -6.45
CA ILE A 63 11.89 -7.78 -7.47
C ILE A 63 13.42 -7.88 -7.34
N LYS A 64 13.97 -7.88 -6.12
CA LYS A 64 15.42 -8.06 -5.93
C LYS A 64 15.89 -9.42 -6.47
N GLN A 65 15.17 -10.49 -6.18
CA GLN A 65 15.51 -11.83 -6.67
C GLN A 65 15.44 -11.90 -8.20
N VAL A 66 14.35 -11.38 -8.77
CA VAL A 66 14.15 -11.33 -10.23
C VAL A 66 15.24 -10.50 -10.91
N SER A 67 15.58 -9.33 -10.36
CA SER A 67 16.67 -8.49 -10.88
C SER A 67 18.00 -9.23 -10.88
N HIS A 68 18.30 -10.01 -9.84
CA HIS A 68 19.55 -10.77 -9.76
C HIS A 68 19.60 -11.88 -10.82
N VAL A 69 18.49 -12.58 -11.06
CA VAL A 69 18.38 -13.59 -12.11
C VAL A 69 18.63 -12.98 -13.49
N PHE A 70 18.01 -11.83 -13.79
CA PHE A 70 18.23 -11.15 -15.07
C PHE A 70 19.68 -10.71 -15.27
N THR A 71 20.34 -10.20 -14.22
CA THR A 71 21.76 -9.84 -14.28
C THR A 71 22.64 -11.05 -14.58
N ASN A 72 22.38 -12.19 -13.93
CA ASN A 72 23.14 -13.43 -14.16
C ASN A 72 22.93 -13.99 -15.57
N LEU A 73 21.69 -13.99 -16.07
CA LEU A 73 21.40 -14.42 -17.44
C LEU A 73 22.09 -13.52 -18.47
N LYS A 74 22.12 -12.20 -18.24
CA LYS A 74 22.83 -11.26 -19.10
C LYS A 74 24.33 -11.56 -19.15
N MET A 75 24.98 -11.81 -18.01
CA MET A 75 26.40 -12.19 -17.97
C MET A 75 26.67 -13.50 -18.73
N ILE A 76 25.83 -14.52 -18.57
CA ILE A 76 25.98 -15.79 -19.28
C ILE A 76 25.89 -15.57 -20.80
N MET A 77 24.91 -14.77 -21.25
CA MET A 77 24.76 -14.45 -22.66
C MET A 77 25.98 -13.68 -23.20
N GLU A 78 26.52 -12.72 -22.46
CA GLU A 78 27.71 -11.97 -22.88
C GLU A 78 28.98 -12.85 -22.92
N CYS A 79 29.12 -13.81 -22.00
CA CYS A 79 30.22 -14.79 -22.02
C CYS A 79 30.14 -15.80 -23.18
N GLN A 80 28.99 -15.98 -23.84
CA GLN A 80 28.86 -16.89 -24.98
C GLN A 80 29.34 -16.27 -26.31
N TYR A 81 29.68 -14.97 -26.32
CA TYR A 81 30.16 -14.25 -27.51
C TYR A 81 31.68 -13.97 -27.50
N TYR A 82 32.43 -14.57 -26.55
CA TYR A 82 33.89 -14.57 -26.48
C TYR A 82 34.43 -16.00 -26.50
#